data_AF-A0A0Q5MU63-F1
#
_entry.id   AF-A0A0Q5MU63-F1
#
_cell.length_a   1.000
_cell.length_b   1.000
_cell.length_c   1.000
_cell.angle_alpha   90.00
_cell.angle_beta   90.00
_cell.angle_gamma   90.00
#
_symmetry.space_group_name_H-M   'P 1'
#
loop_
_entity.id
_entity.type
_entity.pdbx_description
1 polymer ?
#
loop_
_entity_poly.entity_id
_entity_poly.type
_entity_poly.pdbx_seq_one_letter_code
_entity_poly.pdbx_strand_id
1 'polypeptide(L)'
;MSPDAPGAGTAPESVAAPRVAAPHDAAPHDAASHDAASRVAAWSVVLDDLEARVTRLERDGRPGVTGRADAGGTDPAWTAPTGLGPVPSVLTTRASSVLARQRAVLRSLVDDRAEVVQQLGAVRRVEASHEPGRPVYLDALG
;
A
#
# COMPACT_ATOMS: atom_id res chain seq x y z
N MET A 1 -29.00 97.12 -5.69
CA MET A 1 -27.77 97.35 -4.89
C MET A 1 -27.03 96.02 -4.88
N SER A 2 -26.12 95.83 -5.85
CA SER A 2 -25.07 94.79 -5.79
C SER A 2 -24.00 95.23 -4.78
N PRO A 3 -23.23 94.30 -4.19
CA PRO A 3 -22.08 93.61 -4.83
C PRO A 3 -22.18 92.08 -4.67
N ASP A 4 -21.73 91.19 -5.54
CA ASP A 4 -20.47 91.02 -6.32
C ASP A 4 -19.28 90.41 -5.55
N ALA A 5 -19.03 89.13 -5.90
CA ALA A 5 -17.78 88.36 -5.91
C ALA A 5 -17.11 87.86 -4.59
N PRO A 6 -16.07 86.98 -4.65
CA PRO A 6 -16.20 85.51 -4.77
C PRO A 6 -15.31 84.74 -3.77
N GLY A 7 -15.69 83.51 -3.41
CA GLY A 7 -14.89 82.62 -2.56
C GLY A 7 -14.72 81.25 -3.18
N ALA A 8 -13.58 81.04 -3.84
CA ALA A 8 -13.13 79.76 -4.34
C ALA A 8 -12.93 78.78 -3.17
N GLY A 9 -13.77 77.75 -3.09
CA GLY A 9 -13.56 76.59 -2.24
C GLY A 9 -13.24 75.39 -3.10
N THR A 10 -11.96 75.15 -3.33
CA THR A 10 -11.41 73.90 -3.87
C THR A 10 -11.91 72.72 -3.03
N ALA A 11 -12.78 71.91 -3.61
CA ALA A 11 -13.16 70.60 -3.10
C ALA A 11 -12.02 69.58 -3.35
N PRO A 12 -11.98 68.48 -2.58
CA PRO A 12 -10.73 67.93 -2.05
C PRO A 12 -9.92 67.10 -3.03
N GLU A 13 -8.61 67.24 -2.86
CA GLU A 13 -7.52 66.34 -3.21
C GLU A 13 -7.97 64.87 -3.20
N SER A 14 -8.04 64.30 -4.39
CA SER A 14 -8.16 62.86 -4.63
C SER A 14 -6.91 62.18 -4.09
N VAL A 15 -6.92 61.85 -2.79
CA VAL A 15 -5.96 60.95 -2.17
C VAL A 15 -6.10 59.61 -2.88
N ALA A 16 -5.11 59.30 -3.71
CA ALA A 16 -4.92 58.00 -4.31
C ALA A 16 -4.94 56.94 -3.21
N ALA A 17 -5.99 56.13 -3.19
CA ALA A 17 -6.00 54.90 -2.41
C ALA A 17 -4.75 54.10 -2.78
N PRO A 18 -4.01 53.51 -1.82
CA PRO A 18 -3.06 52.49 -2.17
C PRO A 18 -3.86 51.40 -2.89
N ARG A 19 -3.58 51.21 -4.18
CA ARG A 19 -3.96 49.99 -4.89
C ARG A 19 -3.34 48.86 -4.08
N VAL A 20 -4.15 48.24 -3.22
CA VAL A 20 -3.85 46.94 -2.65
C VAL A 20 -3.65 46.06 -3.86
N ALA A 21 -2.39 45.70 -4.13
CA ALA A 21 -2.05 44.74 -5.15
C ALA A 21 -2.90 43.50 -4.88
N ALA A 22 -3.80 43.20 -5.80
CA ALA A 22 -4.54 41.96 -5.76
C ALA A 22 -3.52 40.81 -5.74
N PRO A 23 -3.60 39.84 -4.82
CA PRO A 23 -2.88 38.58 -4.98
C PRO A 23 -3.63 37.77 -6.05
N HIS A 24 -3.46 38.12 -7.32
CA HIS A 24 -4.16 37.45 -8.43
C HIS A 24 -3.24 36.70 -9.39
N ASP A 25 -2.01 36.39 -8.94
CA ASP A 25 -1.01 35.69 -9.75
C ASP A 25 -0.27 34.61 -8.95
N ALA A 26 -0.96 33.95 -8.00
CA ALA A 26 -0.53 32.63 -7.55
C ALA A 26 -0.92 31.64 -8.66
N ALA A 27 0.05 31.33 -9.51
CA ALA A 27 -0.13 30.71 -10.82
C ALA A 27 -0.75 29.29 -10.77
N PRO A 28 -1.42 28.84 -11.85
CA PRO A 28 -1.96 27.47 -11.97
C PRO A 28 -0.88 26.37 -11.87
N HIS A 29 0.39 26.71 -12.08
CA HIS A 29 1.52 25.77 -11.99
C HIS A 29 1.80 25.32 -10.55
N ASP A 30 1.59 26.19 -9.55
CA ASP A 30 1.83 25.83 -8.14
C ASP A 30 0.74 24.88 -7.62
N ALA A 31 -0.53 25.14 -7.98
CA ALA A 31 -1.64 24.26 -7.65
C ALA A 31 -1.48 22.86 -8.28
N ALA A 32 -1.14 22.80 -9.58
CA ALA A 32 -0.92 21.53 -10.27
C ALA A 32 0.28 20.74 -9.71
N SER A 33 1.34 21.44 -9.29
CA SER A 33 2.51 20.83 -8.65
C SER A 33 2.17 20.30 -7.25
N HIS A 34 1.34 21.02 -6.49
CA HIS A 34 0.84 20.56 -5.19
C HIS A 34 -0.06 19.32 -5.33
N ASP A 35 -0.92 19.27 -6.35
CA ASP A 35 -1.75 18.09 -6.64
C ASP A 35 -0.90 16.88 -7.05
N ALA A 36 0.15 17.11 -7.86
CA ALA A 36 1.10 16.06 -8.22
C ALA A 36 1.88 15.56 -6.99
N ALA A 37 2.33 16.46 -6.13
CA ALA A 37 3.03 16.11 -4.88
C ALA A 37 2.11 15.33 -3.92
N SER A 38 0.87 15.78 -3.75
CA SER A 38 -0.16 15.10 -2.96
C SER A 38 -0.46 13.70 -3.51
N ARG A 39 -0.49 13.54 -4.84
CA ARG A 39 -0.65 12.23 -5.48
C ARG A 39 0.54 11.30 -5.23
N VAL A 40 1.77 11.82 -5.32
CA VAL A 40 2.98 11.06 -4.98
C VAL A 40 2.93 10.59 -3.53
N ALA A 41 2.56 11.47 -2.60
CA ALA A 41 2.42 11.12 -1.18
C ALA A 41 1.33 10.06 -0.94
N ALA A 42 0.17 10.17 -1.61
CA ALA A 42 -0.90 9.20 -1.47
C ALA A 42 -0.50 7.81 -2.00
N TRP A 43 0.18 7.75 -3.15
CA TRP A 43 0.70 6.49 -3.70
C TRP A 43 1.85 5.91 -2.89
N SER A 44 2.70 6.74 -2.27
CA SER A 44 3.78 6.22 -1.43
C SER A 44 3.24 5.48 -0.21
N VAL A 45 2.20 6.01 0.46
CA VAL A 45 1.55 5.33 1.60
C VAL A 45 1.02 3.95 1.21
N VAL A 46 0.40 3.83 0.04
CA VAL A 46 -0.10 2.54 -0.48
C VAL A 46 1.04 1.57 -0.74
N LEU A 47 2.13 2.04 -1.34
CA LEU A 47 3.30 1.21 -1.61
C LEU A 47 4.01 0.79 -0.32
N ASP A 48 4.06 1.66 0.69
CA ASP A 48 4.62 1.34 2.01
C ASP A 48 3.83 0.20 2.68
N ASP A 49 2.49 0.25 2.64
CA ASP A 49 1.62 -0.83 3.16
C ASP A 49 1.85 -2.15 2.40
N LEU A 50 1.89 -2.10 1.06
CA LEU A 50 2.15 -3.29 0.25
C LEU A 50 3.53 -3.90 0.52
N GLU A 51 4.56 -3.07 0.69
CA GLU A 51 5.90 -3.53 1.01
C GLU A 51 5.99 -4.17 2.39
N ALA A 52 5.31 -3.60 3.38
CA ALA A 52 5.25 -4.15 4.72
C ALA A 52 4.57 -5.54 4.71
N ARG A 53 3.46 -5.68 3.98
CA ARG A 53 2.74 -6.95 3.81
C ARG A 53 3.60 -8.01 3.12
N VAL A 54 4.28 -7.66 2.04
CA VAL A 54 5.18 -8.59 1.33
C VAL A 54 6.34 -9.02 2.22
N THR A 55 6.94 -8.09 2.97
CA THR A 55 8.03 -8.40 3.90
C THR A 55 7.57 -9.33 5.02
N ARG A 56 6.32 -9.20 5.49
CA ARG A 56 5.71 -10.13 6.44
C ARG A 56 5.56 -11.52 5.83
N LEU A 57 5.00 -11.62 4.63
CA LEU A 57 4.84 -12.90 3.92
C LEU A 57 6.17 -13.60 3.63
N GLU A 58 7.21 -12.87 3.25
CA GLU A 58 8.55 -13.43 3.03
C GLU A 58 9.18 -13.97 4.32
N ARG A 59 8.87 -13.37 5.48
CA ARG A 59 9.34 -13.83 6.79
C ARG A 59 8.57 -15.07 7.25
N ASP A 60 7.26 -15.04 7.12
CA ASP A 60 6.35 -16.06 7.64
C ASP A 60 6.28 -17.30 6.72
N GLY A 61 6.44 -17.10 5.41
CA GLY A 61 6.39 -18.14 4.39
C GLY A 61 7.63 -19.02 4.30
N ARG A 62 8.64 -18.83 5.16
CA ARG A 62 9.82 -19.70 5.18
C ARG A 62 9.51 -20.95 6.01
N PRO A 63 9.44 -22.16 5.42
CA PRO A 63 9.16 -23.37 6.18
C PRO A 63 10.33 -23.70 7.11
N GLY A 64 10.21 -23.25 8.36
CA GLY A 64 11.00 -23.72 9.49
C GLY A 64 10.26 -24.87 10.17
N VAL A 65 10.99 -25.92 10.54
CA VAL A 65 10.53 -27.08 11.31
C VAL A 65 10.02 -26.64 12.69
N THR A 66 8.83 -26.09 12.74
CA THR A 66 8.01 -25.98 13.94
C THR A 66 6.57 -26.02 13.47
N GLY A 67 5.93 -27.17 13.64
CA GLY A 67 4.53 -27.39 13.33
C GLY A 67 3.64 -26.47 14.15
N ARG A 68 3.45 -25.25 13.66
CA ARG A 68 2.29 -24.43 13.90
C ARG A 68 2.24 -23.43 12.76
N ALA A 69 1.46 -23.76 11.73
CA ALA A 69 0.86 -22.72 10.94
C ALA A 69 -0.02 -21.93 11.92
N ASP A 70 0.51 -20.84 12.48
CA ASP A 70 -0.31 -19.79 13.06
C ASP A 70 -1.05 -19.13 11.90
N ALA A 71 -2.00 -19.87 11.32
CA ALA A 71 -2.92 -19.47 10.27
C ALA A 71 -3.98 -18.48 10.81
N GLY A 72 -3.63 -17.71 11.82
CA GLY A 72 -4.51 -16.85 12.60
C GLY A 72 -4.03 -15.39 12.67
N GLY A 73 -3.12 -14.99 11.79
CA GLY A 73 -2.85 -13.57 11.56
C GLY A 73 -4.03 -12.96 10.80
N THR A 74 -5.00 -12.37 11.51
CA THR A 74 -6.10 -11.58 10.94
C THR A 74 -5.56 -10.27 10.34
N ASP A 75 -4.68 -10.34 9.35
CA ASP A 75 -4.32 -9.15 8.57
C ASP A 75 -5.56 -8.80 7.72
N PRO A 76 -6.14 -7.59 7.85
CA PRO A 76 -7.29 -7.21 7.04
C PRO A 76 -7.00 -7.43 5.56
N ALA A 77 -7.97 -8.03 4.87
CA ALA A 77 -7.90 -8.26 3.43
C ALA A 77 -7.55 -6.96 2.71
N TRP A 78 -6.43 -6.96 1.97
CA TRP A 78 -6.00 -5.77 1.24
C TRP A 78 -7.03 -5.40 0.18
N THR A 79 -7.42 -4.13 0.16
CA THR A 79 -8.34 -3.59 -0.83
C THR A 79 -7.60 -2.54 -1.66
N ALA A 80 -7.73 -2.64 -2.98
CA ALA A 80 -7.10 -1.67 -3.88
C ALA A 80 -7.66 -0.26 -3.60
N PRO A 81 -6.80 0.75 -3.42
CA PRO A 81 -7.26 2.11 -3.21
C PRO A 81 -7.92 2.66 -4.48
N THR A 82 -8.99 3.42 -4.30
CA THR A 82 -9.73 4.07 -5.38
C THR A 82 -9.47 5.58 -5.39
N GLY A 83 -9.67 6.23 -6.54
CA GLY A 83 -9.58 7.69 -6.63
C GLY A 83 -8.16 8.30 -6.60
N LEU A 84 -7.09 7.50 -6.54
CA LEU A 84 -5.70 8.01 -6.52
C LEU A 84 -5.17 8.47 -7.89
N GLY A 85 -5.90 8.20 -8.97
CA GLY A 85 -5.44 8.43 -10.33
C GLY A 85 -4.28 7.49 -10.72
N PRO A 86 -3.57 7.77 -11.82
CA PRO A 86 -2.46 6.92 -12.27
C PRO A 86 -1.26 7.00 -11.32
N VAL A 87 -0.48 5.92 -11.26
CA VAL A 87 0.79 5.86 -10.50
C VAL A 87 1.78 6.89 -11.08
N PRO A 88 2.34 7.79 -10.26
CA PRO A 88 3.37 8.73 -10.70
C PRO A 88 4.61 8.02 -11.25
N SER A 89 5.21 8.54 -12.33
CA SER A 89 6.37 7.94 -12.99
C SER A 89 7.56 7.71 -12.04
N VAL A 90 7.79 8.63 -11.11
CA VAL A 90 8.82 8.54 -10.07
C VAL A 90 8.67 7.31 -9.16
N LEU A 91 7.45 6.78 -9.01
CA LEU A 91 7.16 5.60 -8.18
C LEU A 91 7.08 4.29 -8.99
N THR A 92 7.19 4.35 -10.32
CA THR A 92 6.98 3.18 -11.19
C THR A 92 8.00 2.07 -10.93
N THR A 93 9.26 2.43 -10.74
CA THR A 93 10.33 1.47 -10.39
C THR A 93 10.04 0.78 -9.07
N ARG A 94 9.59 1.55 -8.07
CA ARG A 94 9.24 1.02 -6.75
C ARG A 94 8.05 0.05 -6.85
N ALA A 95 6.95 0.48 -7.47
CA ALA A 95 5.78 -0.36 -7.68
C ALA A 95 6.11 -1.67 -8.43
N SER A 96 6.95 -1.59 -9.45
CA SER A 96 7.40 -2.78 -10.21
C SER A 96 8.22 -3.74 -9.36
N SER A 97 9.09 -3.23 -8.47
CA SER A 97 9.86 -4.04 -7.52
C SER A 97 8.95 -4.78 -6.54
N VAL A 98 7.95 -4.09 -5.97
CA VAL A 98 6.95 -4.71 -5.08
C VAL A 98 6.22 -5.85 -5.77
N LEU A 99 5.75 -5.62 -7.00
CA LEU A 99 5.04 -6.64 -7.78
C LEU A 99 5.94 -7.85 -8.12
N ALA A 100 7.22 -7.62 -8.40
CA ALA A 100 8.17 -8.70 -8.64
C ALA A 100 8.36 -9.57 -7.40
N ARG A 101 8.48 -8.96 -6.20
CA ARG A 101 8.56 -9.67 -4.92
C ARG A 101 7.29 -10.46 -4.62
N GLN A 102 6.11 -9.86 -4.81
CA GLN A 102 4.82 -10.56 -4.67
C GLN A 102 4.74 -11.81 -5.53
N ARG A 103 5.17 -11.72 -6.80
CA ARG A 103 5.21 -12.88 -7.71
C ARG A 103 6.22 -13.93 -7.28
N ALA A 104 7.35 -13.53 -6.72
CA ALA A 104 8.35 -14.46 -6.20
C ALA A 104 7.81 -15.25 -5.01
N VAL A 105 7.15 -14.58 -4.06
CA VAL A 105 6.46 -15.22 -2.92
C VAL A 105 5.40 -16.21 -3.42
N LEU A 106 4.56 -15.80 -4.38
CA LEU A 106 3.52 -16.67 -4.93
C LEU A 106 4.12 -17.94 -5.57
N ARG A 107 5.22 -17.82 -6.32
CA ARG A 107 5.91 -18.99 -6.90
C ARG A 107 6.43 -19.93 -5.83
N SER A 108 7.11 -19.40 -4.80
CA SER A 108 7.60 -20.20 -3.67
C SER A 108 6.46 -20.99 -3.01
N LEU A 109 5.33 -20.34 -2.73
CA LEU A 109 4.18 -21.00 -2.11
C LEU A 109 3.59 -22.12 -2.97
N VAL A 110 3.61 -21.96 -4.30
CA VAL A 110 3.15 -23.00 -5.24
C VAL A 110 4.12 -24.19 -5.24
N ASP A 111 5.43 -23.93 -5.22
CA ASP A 111 6.47 -24.96 -5.17
C ASP A 111 6.41 -25.73 -3.83
N ASP A 112 6.30 -25.02 -2.71
CA ASP A 112 6.14 -25.61 -1.36
C ASP A 112 4.89 -26.49 -1.29
N ARG A 113 3.77 -26.03 -1.87
CA ARG A 113 2.54 -26.83 -1.96
C ARG A 113 2.77 -28.12 -2.74
N ALA A 114 3.51 -28.08 -3.84
CA ALA A 114 3.80 -29.25 -4.64
C ALA A 114 4.65 -30.27 -3.87
N GLU A 115 5.62 -29.81 -3.07
CA GLU A 115 6.42 -30.67 -2.19
C GLU A 115 5.58 -31.35 -1.11
N VAL A 116 4.72 -30.59 -0.41
CA VAL A 116 3.81 -31.15 0.61
C VAL A 116 2.89 -32.21 0.02
N VAL A 117 2.35 -32.00 -1.18
CA VAL A 117 1.51 -33.00 -1.87
C VAL A 117 2.30 -34.28 -2.16
N GLN A 118 3.55 -34.16 -2.61
CA GLN A 118 4.42 -35.32 -2.84
C GLN A 118 4.71 -36.08 -1.54
N GLN A 119 5.01 -35.37 -0.45
CA GLN A 119 5.24 -35.97 0.87
C GLN A 119 4.01 -36.72 1.37
N LEU A 120 2.81 -36.14 1.25
CA LEU A 120 1.56 -36.81 1.61
C LEU A 120 1.28 -38.03 0.71
N GLY A 121 1.68 -37.98 -0.57
CA GLY A 121 1.63 -39.13 -1.47
C GLY A 121 2.54 -40.27 -1.02
N ALA A 122 3.75 -39.94 -0.56
CA ALA A 122 4.70 -40.92 -0.03
C ALA A 122 4.19 -41.57 1.26
N VAL A 123 3.70 -40.78 2.23
CA VAL A 123 3.10 -41.29 3.47
C VAL A 123 1.94 -42.24 3.16
N ARG A 124 1.03 -41.85 2.25
CA ARG A 124 -0.10 -42.72 1.85
C ARG A 124 0.34 -44.03 1.22
N ARG A 125 1.42 -44.05 0.44
CA ARG A 125 1.98 -45.29 -0.12
C ARG A 125 2.56 -46.20 0.97
N VAL A 126 3.27 -45.61 1.95
CA VAL A 126 3.81 -46.37 3.08
C VAL A 126 2.68 -47.02 3.88
N GLU A 127 1.63 -46.28 4.21
CA GLU A 127 0.44 -46.80 4.88
C GLU A 127 -0.22 -47.93 4.07
N ALA A 128 -0.39 -47.76 2.76
CA ALA A 128 -0.98 -48.79 1.89
C ALA A 128 -0.10 -50.06 1.76
N SER A 129 1.22 -49.92 1.87
CA SER A 129 2.16 -51.06 1.84
C SER A 129 2.31 -51.76 3.19
N HIS A 130 1.87 -51.14 4.28
CA HIS A 130 1.71 -51.82 5.57
C HIS A 130 0.44 -52.67 5.50
N GLU A 131 0.53 -53.87 4.90
CA GLU A 131 -0.44 -54.93 5.17
C GLU A 131 -0.49 -55.12 6.69
N PRO A 132 -1.66 -55.06 7.35
CA PRO A 132 -1.74 -55.23 8.80
C PRO A 132 -1.32 -56.65 9.15
N GLY A 133 -0.03 -56.82 9.47
CA GLY A 133 0.50 -58.00 10.12
C GLY A 133 -0.29 -58.17 11.42
N ARG A 134 -1.18 -59.17 11.40
CA ARG A 134 -2.10 -59.58 12.46
C ARG A 134 -1.66 -59.09 13.86
N PRO A 135 -2.46 -58.27 14.57
CA PRO A 135 -2.09 -57.78 15.88
C PRO A 135 -1.85 -58.96 16.82
N VAL A 136 -0.61 -59.06 17.32
CA VAL A 136 -0.22 -60.02 18.36
C VAL A 136 -0.45 -59.33 19.70
N TYR A 137 -1.47 -59.76 20.43
CA TYR A 137 -1.65 -59.36 21.81
C TYR A 137 -0.57 -60.06 22.66
N LEU A 138 0.44 -59.28 23.08
CA LEU A 138 1.34 -59.67 24.15
C LEU A 138 0.57 -59.51 25.46
N ASP A 139 -0.05 -60.60 25.90
CA ASP A 139 -0.67 -60.65 27.22
C ASP A 139 0.44 -60.74 28.26
N ALA A 140 0.78 -59.59 28.85
CA ALA A 140 1.68 -59.49 29.98
C ALA A 140 0.93 -59.95 31.25
N LEU A 141 0.65 -61.26 31.33
CA LEU A 141 0.28 -61.92 32.58
C LEU A 141 1.53 -62.60 33.13
N GLY A 142 2.23 -61.87 34.00
CA GLY A 142 3.21 -62.40 34.94
C GLY A 142 2.75 -62.08 36.35
#